data_AF-A0A2E5Q0G9-F1
#
_entry.id   AF-A0A2E5Q0G9-F1
#
_cell.length_a   1.000
_cell.length_b   1.000
_cell.length_c   1.000
_cell.angle_alpha   90.00
_cell.angle_beta   90.00
_cell.angle_gamma   90.00
#
_symmetry.space_group_name_H-M   'P 1'
#
loop_
_entity.id
_entity.type
_entity.pdbx_description
1 polymer ?
#
loop_
_entity_poly.entity_id
_entity_poly.type
_entity_poly.pdbx_seq_one_letter_code
_entity_poly.pdbx_strand_id
1 'polypeptide(L)'
;MEVKFSIRRYNPESTNAVSHFQEYQLDMTNASTVLDGLIEIREEVDGTLSLRCSCRSAICGSCAMRINGKAGLACNTKIIDVLPKDGSPIIIEPAGNLPLIKDLVVDFEPFWSKVRDVDPWLKPEGEEPEAEYLAPNEDMLHLAEVMSCIMCGSCVSDCTVLEVDQDFLGPAALAKAYRFVGDPRDDANDSRLKILNESNGIWDCTRCMQCIEVCPKGVAPMDRIMALRDKAMEAGQKSTNGSRHANAFSDSVKHSGWLDELKLPLKSFGIFNIKAMIGLIPLGIRAQLNGKRPPIFHKSIPGAKNVRKIFDKVESGK
;
A
#
# COMPACT_ATOMS: atom_id res chain seq x y z
N MET A 1 5.93 33.60 12.97
CA MET A 1 5.57 33.66 11.54
C MET A 1 4.11 33.32 11.46
N GLU A 2 3.36 34.13 10.74
CA GLU A 2 1.92 33.95 10.64
C GLU A 2 1.63 32.75 9.72
N VAL A 3 0.83 31.80 10.21
CA VAL A 3 0.51 30.55 9.51
C VAL A 3 -1.00 30.36 9.51
N LYS A 4 -1.55 30.05 8.34
CA LYS A 4 -2.97 29.72 8.17
C LYS A 4 -3.13 28.22 8.03
N PHE A 5 -4.06 27.65 8.79
CA PHE A 5 -4.52 26.27 8.67
C PHE A 5 -5.94 26.24 8.14
N SER A 6 -6.26 25.31 7.26
CA SER A 6 -7.63 25.00 6.83
C SER A 6 -7.90 23.55 7.17
N ILE A 7 -8.68 23.33 8.23
CA ILE A 7 -8.88 22.01 8.83
C ILE A 7 -10.25 21.49 8.44
N ARG A 8 -10.31 20.26 7.93
CA ARG A 8 -11.57 19.56 7.68
C ARG A 8 -12.20 19.14 9.01
N ARG A 9 -13.28 19.82 9.36
CA ARG A 9 -14.09 19.57 10.56
C ARG A 9 -15.26 18.65 10.24
N TYR A 10 -15.63 17.84 11.22
CA TYR A 10 -16.82 16.98 11.14
C TYR A 10 -17.27 16.62 12.56
N ASN A 11 -18.54 16.88 12.86
CA ASN A 11 -19.16 16.48 14.11
C ASN A 11 -20.39 15.59 13.84
N PRO A 12 -20.35 14.29 14.18
CA PRO A 12 -21.48 13.38 13.94
C PRO A 12 -22.71 13.71 14.81
N GLU A 13 -22.53 14.45 15.91
CA GLU A 13 -23.63 14.87 16.80
C GLU A 13 -24.30 16.19 16.36
N SER A 14 -23.77 16.83 15.31
CA SER A 14 -24.38 18.05 14.75
C SER A 14 -25.72 17.74 14.10
N THR A 15 -26.68 18.66 14.23
CA THR A 15 -27.97 18.60 13.52
C THR A 15 -27.81 18.55 11.99
N ASN A 16 -26.69 19.05 11.48
CA ASN A 16 -26.29 18.92 10.08
C ASN A 16 -24.86 18.37 10.02
N ALA A 17 -24.73 17.04 10.05
CA ALA A 17 -23.46 16.32 10.06
C ALA A 17 -22.78 16.31 8.68
N VAL A 18 -22.33 17.48 8.22
CA VAL A 18 -21.61 17.65 6.95
C VAL A 18 -20.19 18.14 7.24
N SER A 19 -19.20 17.54 6.57
CA SER A 19 -17.82 18.02 6.64
C SER A 19 -17.70 19.42 6.04
N HIS A 20 -16.94 20.29 6.69
CA HIS A 20 -16.60 21.62 6.18
C HIS A 20 -15.16 21.95 6.53
N PHE A 21 -14.58 22.92 5.83
CA PHE A 21 -13.26 23.45 6.17
C PHE A 21 -13.42 24.66 7.08
N GLN A 22 -12.64 24.71 8.15
CA GLN A 22 -12.55 25.84 9.07
C GLN A 22 -11.12 26.36 9.09
N GLU A 23 -10.98 27.68 8.96
CA GLU A 23 -9.67 28.34 8.95
C GLU A 23 -9.26 28.81 10.34
N TYR A 24 -7.97 28.66 10.63
CA TYR A 24 -7.32 29.15 11.84
C TYR A 24 -6.03 29.87 11.47
N GLN A 25 -5.69 30.90 12.21
CA GLN A 25 -4.49 31.71 11.98
C GLN A 25 -3.71 31.78 13.28
N LEU A 26 -2.45 31.36 13.24
CA LEU A 26 -1.57 31.24 14.41
C LEU A 26 -0.21 31.88 14.14
N ASP A 27 0.45 32.29 15.22
CA ASP A 27 1.84 32.77 15.20
C ASP A 27 2.80 31.64 15.59
N MET A 28 3.35 30.96 14.58
CA MET A 28 4.22 29.80 14.78
C MET A 28 5.71 30.17 14.71
N THR A 29 6.58 29.29 15.21
CA THR A 29 8.03 29.41 15.03
C THR A 29 8.52 28.53 13.87
N ASN A 30 9.71 28.82 13.32
CA ASN A 30 10.31 27.99 12.25
C ASN A 30 10.59 26.53 12.70
N ALA A 31 10.66 26.28 14.01
CA ALA A 31 10.85 24.95 14.58
C ALA A 31 9.53 24.18 14.75
N SER A 32 8.39 24.85 14.59
CA SER A 32 7.08 24.28 14.86
C SER A 32 6.69 23.22 13.84
N THR A 33 6.09 22.14 14.34
CA THR A 33 5.49 21.08 13.55
C THR A 33 4.01 21.37 13.30
N VAL A 34 3.42 20.68 12.33
CA VAL A 34 1.97 20.73 12.10
C VAL A 34 1.21 20.32 13.36
N LEU A 35 1.71 19.33 14.11
CA LEU A 35 1.08 18.94 15.37
C LEU A 35 1.11 20.06 16.42
N ASP A 36 2.18 20.85 16.49
CA ASP A 36 2.25 21.97 17.46
C ASP A 36 1.13 22.97 17.18
N GLY A 37 0.91 23.33 15.90
CA GLY A 37 -0.20 24.20 15.52
C GLY A 37 -1.58 23.59 15.81
N LEU A 38 -1.77 22.28 15.57
CA LEU A 38 -3.04 21.61 15.88
C LEU A 38 -3.32 21.52 17.39
N ILE A 39 -2.27 21.35 18.21
CA ILE A 39 -2.40 21.38 19.67
C ILE A 39 -2.75 22.79 20.12
N GLU A 40 -2.05 23.82 19.64
CA GLU A 40 -2.35 25.23 19.98
C GLU A 40 -3.78 25.61 19.61
N ILE A 41 -4.27 25.22 18.42
CA ILE A 41 -5.67 25.40 18.04
C ILE A 41 -6.59 24.74 19.06
N ARG A 42 -6.36 23.48 19.43
CA ARG A 42 -7.23 22.76 20.36
C ARG A 42 -7.22 23.36 21.76
N GLU A 43 -6.05 23.68 22.31
CA GLU A 43 -5.93 24.10 23.71
C GLU A 43 -6.28 25.57 23.92
N GLU A 44 -6.03 26.44 22.94
CA GLU A 44 -6.09 27.89 23.13
C GLU A 44 -7.17 28.59 22.30
N VAL A 45 -7.61 27.99 21.19
CA VAL A 45 -8.54 28.63 20.23
C VAL A 45 -9.90 27.94 20.18
N ASP A 46 -9.93 26.62 20.02
CA ASP A 46 -11.13 25.81 19.82
C ASP A 46 -10.97 24.39 20.42
N GLY A 47 -11.39 24.26 21.68
CA GLY A 47 -11.39 23.00 22.45
C GLY A 47 -12.27 21.89 21.88
N THR A 48 -13.03 22.14 20.82
CA THR A 48 -13.85 21.10 20.17
C THR A 48 -13.08 20.27 19.15
N LEU A 49 -11.91 20.76 18.68
CA LEU A 49 -11.09 20.11 17.68
C LEU A 49 -10.59 18.74 18.19
N SER A 50 -10.97 17.69 17.47
CA SER A 50 -10.60 16.31 17.82
C SER A 50 -9.52 15.75 16.89
N LEU A 51 -8.42 15.26 17.49
CA LEU A 51 -7.32 14.61 16.77
C LEU A 51 -6.65 13.54 17.65
N ARG A 52 -5.97 12.57 17.00
CA ARG A 52 -5.11 11.61 17.69
C ARG A 52 -3.66 12.10 17.72
N CYS A 53 -3.05 12.11 18.90
CA CYS A 53 -1.64 12.41 19.08
C CYS A 53 -1.14 11.79 20.40
N SER A 54 0.16 11.50 20.47
CA SER A 54 0.76 10.93 21.70
C SER A 54 2.26 11.27 21.82
N CYS A 55 3.15 10.50 21.18
CA CYS A 55 4.59 10.52 21.50
C CYS A 55 5.34 11.81 21.14
N ARG A 56 4.85 12.59 20.16
CA ARG A 56 5.52 13.76 19.57
C ARG A 56 6.95 13.51 19.00
N SER A 57 7.36 12.25 18.87
CA SER A 57 8.70 11.84 18.39
C SER A 57 8.65 10.91 17.18
N ALA A 58 7.53 10.94 16.44
CA ALA A 58 7.33 10.19 15.21
C ALA A 58 7.49 8.65 15.36
N ILE A 59 7.14 8.06 16.52
CA ILE A 59 7.29 6.61 16.76
C ILE A 59 5.98 5.89 17.07
N CYS A 60 4.97 6.54 17.66
CA CYS A 60 3.70 5.87 18.01
C CYS A 60 2.71 5.70 16.84
N GLY A 61 2.90 6.45 15.75
CA GLY A 61 2.01 6.43 14.58
C GLY A 61 0.66 7.14 14.72
N SER A 62 0.25 7.58 15.92
CA SER A 62 -1.12 8.06 16.17
C SER A 62 -1.53 9.35 15.44
N CYS A 63 -0.58 10.22 15.08
CA CYS A 63 -0.84 11.51 14.45
C CYS A 63 -0.78 11.47 12.91
N ALA A 64 -1.01 10.30 12.31
CA ALA A 64 -1.12 10.17 10.88
C ALA A 64 -2.40 10.84 10.37
N MET A 65 -2.24 11.74 9.40
CA MET A 65 -3.32 12.49 8.76
C MET A 65 -2.85 12.98 7.39
N ARG A 66 -3.74 13.58 6.61
CA ARG A 66 -3.39 14.18 5.32
C ARG A 66 -3.07 15.66 5.49
N ILE A 67 -1.89 16.05 5.01
CA ILE A 67 -1.35 17.41 5.07
C ILE A 67 -1.09 17.84 3.62
N ASN A 68 -1.79 18.86 3.16
CA ASN A 68 -1.81 19.29 1.75
C ASN A 68 -2.06 18.13 0.77
N GLY A 69 -3.04 17.28 1.11
CA GLY A 69 -3.45 16.15 0.28
C GLY A 69 -2.51 14.94 0.30
N LYS A 70 -1.46 14.91 1.14
CA LYS A 70 -0.57 13.75 1.31
C LYS A 70 -0.57 13.25 2.74
N ALA A 71 -0.63 11.94 2.94
CA ALA A 71 -0.50 11.35 4.26
C ALA A 71 0.88 11.59 4.88
N GLY A 72 0.91 11.90 6.16
CA GLY A 72 2.14 12.11 6.93
C GLY A 72 1.88 12.11 8.44
N LEU A 73 2.94 12.18 9.23
CA LEU A 73 2.85 12.32 10.68
C LEU A 73 2.90 13.81 11.04
N ALA A 74 1.82 14.35 11.61
CA ALA A 74 1.77 15.77 11.97
C ALA A 74 2.92 16.20 12.90
N CYS A 75 3.39 15.33 13.79
CA CYS A 75 4.51 15.63 14.69
C CYS A 75 5.90 15.58 14.03
N ASN A 76 6.00 15.03 12.82
CA ASN A 76 7.26 14.94 12.07
C ASN A 76 7.31 15.92 10.89
N THR A 77 6.18 16.54 10.56
CA THR A 77 6.07 17.50 9.48
C THR A 77 6.30 18.90 10.04
N LYS A 78 7.42 19.53 9.67
CA LYS A 78 7.64 20.94 10.02
C LYS A 78 6.76 21.82 9.17
N ILE A 79 6.20 22.87 9.77
CA ILE A 79 5.34 23.84 9.08
C ILE A 79 6.07 24.46 7.90
N ILE A 80 7.34 24.82 8.06
CA ILE A 80 8.15 25.45 7.02
C ILE A 80 8.30 24.58 5.75
N ASP A 81 8.23 23.25 5.89
CA ASP A 81 8.38 22.32 4.76
C ASP A 81 7.09 22.18 3.94
N VAL A 82 5.95 22.54 4.53
CA VAL A 82 4.61 22.35 3.92
C VAL A 82 3.84 23.65 3.76
N LEU A 83 4.38 24.79 4.17
CA LEU A 83 3.72 26.08 4.00
C LEU A 83 3.66 26.46 2.51
N PRO A 84 2.46 26.69 1.94
CA PRO A 84 2.33 27.12 0.56
C PRO A 84 2.97 28.50 0.32
N LYS A 85 3.68 28.64 -0.82
CA LYS A 85 4.38 29.89 -1.18
C LYS A 85 3.44 31.01 -1.63
N ASP A 86 2.22 30.67 -2.02
CA ASP A 86 1.19 31.61 -2.48
C ASP A 86 0.37 32.22 -1.33
N GLY A 87 0.69 31.88 -0.08
CA GLY A 87 -0.02 32.35 1.11
C GLY A 87 -1.34 31.63 1.38
N SER A 88 -1.64 30.55 0.63
CA SER A 88 -2.78 29.68 0.92
C SER A 88 -2.58 28.90 2.23
N PRO A 89 -3.66 28.49 2.92
CA PRO A 89 -3.55 27.77 4.17
C PRO A 89 -2.97 26.36 3.99
N ILE A 90 -2.30 25.84 5.03
CA ILE A 90 -1.98 24.42 5.14
C ILE A 90 -3.29 23.66 5.31
N ILE A 91 -3.61 22.78 4.37
CA ILE A 91 -4.84 21.99 4.36
C ILE A 91 -4.62 20.73 5.20
N ILE A 92 -5.47 20.51 6.21
CA ILE A 92 -5.42 19.35 7.09
C ILE A 92 -6.71 18.55 6.97
N GLU A 93 -6.55 17.26 6.67
CA GLU A 93 -7.66 16.32 6.51
C GLU A 93 -7.40 15.04 7.31
N PRO A 94 -8.45 14.30 7.72
CA PRO A 94 -8.30 12.97 8.30
C PRO A 94 -7.55 12.03 7.35
N ALA A 95 -6.95 10.97 7.90
CA ALA A 95 -6.38 9.91 7.07
C ALA A 95 -7.42 9.32 6.11
N GLY A 96 -7.02 9.08 4.86
CA GLY A 96 -7.88 8.52 3.82
C GLY A 96 -8.19 7.04 4.03
N ASN A 97 -9.09 6.49 3.21
CA ASN A 97 -9.46 5.06 3.17
C ASN A 97 -9.90 4.45 4.50
N LEU A 98 -10.20 5.28 5.50
CA LEU A 98 -10.68 4.87 6.82
C LEU A 98 -11.95 5.66 7.16
N PRO A 99 -12.95 5.02 7.80
CA PRO A 99 -14.20 5.71 8.16
C PRO A 99 -13.94 6.89 9.10
N LEU A 100 -14.53 8.04 8.79
CA LEU A 100 -14.40 9.24 9.61
C LEU A 100 -15.27 9.13 10.88
N ILE A 101 -14.69 9.37 12.06
CA ILE A 101 -15.42 9.42 13.35
C ILE A 101 -15.78 10.87 13.69
N LYS A 102 -14.76 11.73 13.84
CA LYS A 102 -14.92 13.15 14.20
C LYS A 102 -13.65 13.92 13.83
N ASP A 103 -13.80 15.07 13.17
CA ASP A 103 -12.70 15.94 12.75
C ASP A 103 -11.55 15.18 12.05
N LEU A 104 -10.41 14.99 12.73
CA LEU A 104 -9.23 14.31 12.22
C LEU A 104 -9.08 12.87 12.73
N VAL A 105 -10.09 12.37 13.47
CA VAL A 105 -10.13 11.02 14.04
C VAL A 105 -10.88 10.09 13.12
N VAL A 106 -10.22 9.02 12.69
CA VAL A 106 -10.79 7.95 11.86
C VAL A 106 -10.84 6.61 12.61
N ASP A 107 -11.72 5.73 12.17
CA ASP A 107 -11.79 4.36 12.66
C ASP A 107 -10.65 3.52 12.08
N PHE A 108 -9.88 2.89 12.96
CA PHE A 108 -8.77 2.01 12.59
C PHE A 108 -9.15 0.53 12.62
N GLU A 109 -10.40 0.18 12.95
CA GLU A 109 -10.81 -1.22 13.00
C GLU A 109 -10.63 -1.94 11.65
N PRO A 110 -10.97 -1.36 10.48
CA PRO A 110 -10.68 -2.00 9.18
C PRO A 110 -9.19 -2.24 8.95
N PHE A 111 -8.33 -1.32 9.43
CA PHE A 111 -6.89 -1.46 9.35
C PHE A 111 -6.39 -2.63 10.20
N TRP A 112 -6.83 -2.72 11.45
CA TRP A 112 -6.40 -3.77 12.37
C TRP A 112 -6.96 -5.14 12.00
N SER A 113 -8.17 -5.21 11.45
CA SER A 113 -8.73 -6.47 10.94
C SER A 113 -7.82 -7.06 9.86
N LYS A 114 -7.45 -6.28 8.84
CA LYS A 114 -6.56 -6.75 7.76
C LYS A 114 -5.17 -7.15 8.26
N VAL A 115 -4.67 -6.46 9.29
CA VAL A 115 -3.38 -6.83 9.92
C VAL A 115 -3.51 -8.15 10.68
N ARG A 116 -4.64 -8.45 11.30
CA ARG A 116 -4.90 -9.74 11.95
C ARG A 116 -5.09 -10.86 10.92
N ASP A 117 -5.70 -10.58 9.78
CA ASP A 117 -5.95 -11.55 8.70
C ASP A 117 -4.67 -12.16 8.11
N VAL A 118 -3.50 -11.55 8.34
CA VAL A 118 -2.20 -12.08 7.90
C VAL A 118 -1.45 -12.87 8.98
N ASP A 119 -2.10 -13.21 10.09
CA ASP A 119 -1.57 -13.90 11.26
C ASP A 119 -0.22 -13.32 11.74
N PRO A 120 -0.19 -12.09 12.27
CA PRO A 120 1.03 -11.31 12.44
C PRO A 120 1.87 -11.72 13.67
N TRP A 121 2.13 -13.01 13.84
CA TRP A 121 3.00 -13.60 14.87
C TRP A 121 3.82 -14.75 14.29
N LEU A 122 4.93 -15.09 14.95
CA LEU A 122 5.83 -16.16 14.53
C LEU A 122 5.18 -17.55 14.70
N LYS A 123 5.36 -18.44 13.73
CA LYS A 123 4.88 -19.83 13.77
C LYS A 123 6.04 -20.79 13.46
N PRO A 124 6.97 -21.01 14.41
CA PRO A 124 8.02 -22.01 14.25
C PRO A 124 7.43 -23.43 14.39
N GLU A 125 8.02 -24.40 13.70
CA GLU A 125 7.79 -25.82 13.88
C GLU A 125 8.87 -26.45 14.78
N GLY A 126 8.52 -27.53 15.48
CA GLY A 126 9.43 -28.27 16.36
C GLY A 126 9.31 -27.91 17.84
N GLU A 127 10.27 -28.40 18.63
CA GLU A 127 10.35 -28.11 20.06
C GLU A 127 10.91 -26.70 20.29
N GLU A 128 10.38 -25.99 21.28
CA GLU A 128 10.92 -24.69 21.68
C GLU A 128 12.37 -24.86 22.17
N PRO A 129 13.34 -24.09 21.64
CA PRO A 129 14.73 -24.22 22.04
C PRO A 129 14.92 -23.88 23.52
N GLU A 130 15.92 -24.50 24.16
CA GLU A 130 16.29 -24.18 25.55
C GLU A 130 16.82 -22.73 25.73
N ALA A 131 17.16 -22.05 24.63
CA ALA A 131 17.67 -20.68 24.58
C ALA A 131 17.01 -19.88 23.45
N GLU A 132 17.70 -18.89 22.87
CA GLU A 132 17.17 -18.10 21.75
C GLU A 132 17.13 -18.89 20.42
N TYR A 133 16.19 -18.52 19.55
CA TYR A 133 16.19 -18.99 18.16
C TYR A 133 17.40 -18.42 17.41
N LEU A 134 18.17 -19.29 16.76
CA LEU A 134 19.28 -18.88 15.92
C LEU A 134 18.76 -18.32 14.60
N ALA A 135 19.23 -17.12 14.22
CA ALA A 135 18.93 -16.49 12.95
C ALA A 135 20.19 -15.82 12.36
N PRO A 136 20.43 -15.91 11.05
CA PRO A 136 21.52 -15.19 10.41
C PRO A 136 21.40 -13.67 10.57
N ASN A 137 22.53 -13.00 10.82
CA ASN A 137 22.55 -11.54 10.97
C ASN A 137 22.06 -10.81 9.72
N GLU A 138 22.39 -11.32 8.52
CA GLU A 138 21.97 -10.72 7.25
C GLU A 138 20.44 -10.67 7.13
N ASP A 139 19.77 -11.79 7.43
CA ASP A 139 18.31 -11.86 7.44
C ASP A 139 17.71 -10.89 8.47
N MET A 140 18.26 -10.85 9.68
CA MET A 140 17.76 -9.99 10.74
C MET A 140 17.98 -8.49 10.46
N LEU A 141 19.08 -8.12 9.79
CA LEU A 141 19.34 -6.74 9.35
C LEU A 141 18.33 -6.30 8.29
N HIS A 142 18.05 -7.15 7.30
CA HIS A 142 17.01 -6.89 6.30
C HIS A 142 15.62 -6.74 6.96
N LEU A 143 15.29 -7.63 7.91
CA LEU A 143 14.01 -7.56 8.62
C LEU A 143 13.91 -6.35 9.54
N ALA A 144 15.02 -5.79 10.03
CA ALA A 144 15.00 -4.59 10.87
C ALA A 144 14.34 -3.39 10.15
N GLU A 145 14.58 -3.24 8.85
CA GLU A 145 13.93 -2.22 8.03
C GLU A 145 12.41 -2.47 7.95
N VAL A 146 12.00 -3.73 7.76
CA VAL A 146 10.58 -4.11 7.69
C VAL A 146 9.88 -3.93 9.04
N MET A 147 10.58 -4.25 10.13
CA MET A 147 10.11 -4.10 11.52
C MET A 147 9.95 -2.65 11.95
N SER A 148 10.57 -1.70 11.24
CA SER A 148 10.46 -0.27 11.56
C SER A 148 9.04 0.30 11.36
N CYS A 149 8.12 -0.48 10.79
CA CYS A 149 6.72 -0.10 10.65
C CYS A 149 6.06 0.16 12.01
N ILE A 150 5.62 1.40 12.21
CA ILE A 150 4.94 1.87 13.43
C ILE A 150 3.42 1.78 13.36
N MET A 151 2.88 1.08 12.36
CA MET A 151 1.44 0.91 12.14
C MET A 151 0.64 2.23 12.08
N CYS A 152 1.22 3.29 11.51
CA CYS A 152 0.58 4.62 11.44
C CYS A 152 -0.55 4.72 10.41
N GLY A 153 -0.64 3.80 9.46
CA GLY A 153 -1.67 3.83 8.41
C GLY A 153 -1.45 4.82 7.27
N SER A 154 -0.34 5.58 7.22
CA SER A 154 -0.09 6.55 6.12
C SER A 154 -0.10 5.88 4.74
N CYS A 155 0.48 4.68 4.62
CA CYS A 155 0.46 3.92 3.37
C CYS A 155 -0.95 3.46 2.96
N VAL A 156 -1.84 3.23 3.93
CA VAL A 156 -3.24 2.86 3.71
C VAL A 156 -4.05 4.08 3.29
N SER A 157 -3.81 5.23 3.93
CA SER A 157 -4.46 6.51 3.63
C SER A 157 -4.40 6.89 2.16
N ASP A 158 -3.24 6.69 1.53
CA ASP A 158 -2.99 7.15 0.15
C ASP A 158 -2.87 5.97 -0.84
N CYS A 159 -3.33 4.78 -0.45
CA CYS A 159 -3.39 3.64 -1.36
C CYS A 159 -4.55 3.80 -2.34
N THR A 160 -4.24 4.03 -3.61
CA THR A 160 -5.24 4.21 -4.68
C THR A 160 -6.09 2.97 -4.96
N VAL A 161 -5.61 1.78 -4.58
CA VAL A 161 -6.40 0.54 -4.69
C VAL A 161 -7.51 0.54 -3.66
N LEU A 162 -7.20 0.93 -2.42
CA LEU A 162 -8.20 0.98 -1.35
C LEU A 162 -9.29 2.01 -1.64
N GLU A 163 -9.00 3.09 -2.37
CA GLU A 163 -10.02 4.06 -2.79
C GLU A 163 -11.16 3.43 -3.61
N VAL A 164 -10.89 2.35 -4.35
CA VAL A 164 -11.86 1.68 -5.24
C VAL A 164 -12.28 0.31 -4.75
N ASP A 165 -11.41 -0.38 -4.01
CA ASP A 165 -11.63 -1.73 -3.50
C ASP A 165 -11.19 -1.81 -2.04
N GLN A 166 -12.17 -1.71 -1.15
CA GLN A 166 -11.96 -1.76 0.30
C GLN A 166 -11.67 -3.19 0.79
N ASP A 167 -11.83 -4.22 -0.03
CA ASP A 167 -11.57 -5.60 0.41
C ASP A 167 -10.08 -5.94 0.32
N PHE A 168 -9.30 -5.26 -0.54
CA PHE A 168 -7.85 -5.42 -0.63
C PHE A 168 -7.17 -5.33 0.74
N LEU A 169 -6.31 -6.30 1.09
CA LEU A 169 -5.58 -6.36 2.37
C LEU A 169 -4.76 -5.09 2.66
N GLY A 170 -4.29 -4.41 1.62
CA GLY A 170 -3.61 -3.13 1.77
C GLY A 170 -2.10 -3.25 2.07
N PRO A 171 -1.37 -2.14 1.91
CA PRO A 171 0.10 -2.14 1.99
C PRO A 171 0.64 -2.47 3.39
N ALA A 172 -0.01 -1.99 4.45
CA ALA A 172 0.47 -2.23 5.81
C ALA A 172 0.39 -3.71 6.21
N ALA A 173 -0.76 -4.36 5.97
CA ALA A 173 -0.96 -5.77 6.27
C ALA A 173 -0.02 -6.66 5.45
N LEU A 174 0.14 -6.39 4.15
CA LEU A 174 1.04 -7.17 3.30
C LEU A 174 2.52 -6.97 3.66
N ALA A 175 2.95 -5.75 4.02
CA ALA A 175 4.31 -5.54 4.54
C ALA A 175 4.53 -6.29 5.87
N LYS A 176 3.50 -6.34 6.73
CA LYS A 176 3.54 -7.12 7.97
C LYS A 176 3.55 -8.62 7.69
N ALA A 177 2.85 -9.10 6.66
CA ALA A 177 2.91 -10.48 6.24
C ALA A 177 4.31 -10.87 5.76
N TYR A 178 4.94 -10.01 4.94
CA TYR A 178 6.32 -10.20 4.49
C TYR A 178 7.31 -10.28 5.65
N ARG A 179 7.10 -9.51 6.73
CA ARG A 179 7.93 -9.60 7.92
C ARG A 179 8.00 -11.03 8.46
N PHE A 180 6.92 -11.82 8.43
CA PHE A 180 6.95 -13.22 8.85
C PHE A 180 7.45 -14.14 7.75
N VAL A 181 6.99 -13.92 6.50
CA VAL A 181 7.40 -14.75 5.35
C VAL A 181 8.92 -14.66 5.05
N GLY A 182 9.55 -13.55 5.42
CA GLY A 182 11.00 -13.35 5.32
C GLY A 182 11.77 -13.68 6.59
N ASP A 183 11.11 -14.11 7.68
CA ASP A 183 11.78 -14.47 8.93
C ASP A 183 12.29 -15.92 8.86
N PRO A 184 13.61 -16.17 9.02
CA PRO A 184 14.15 -17.53 8.97
C PRO A 184 13.66 -18.42 10.12
N ARG A 185 12.96 -17.85 11.11
CA ARG A 185 12.37 -18.56 12.25
C ARG A 185 10.88 -18.88 12.08
N ASP A 186 10.25 -18.49 10.95
CA ASP A 186 8.84 -18.81 10.66
C ASP A 186 8.76 -19.96 9.66
N ASP A 187 8.05 -21.02 10.04
CA ASP A 187 7.89 -22.22 9.20
C ASP A 187 6.54 -22.25 8.46
N ALA A 188 5.66 -21.28 8.72
CA ALA A 188 4.30 -21.24 8.15
C ALA A 188 4.24 -20.61 6.74
N ASN A 189 5.37 -20.46 6.05
CA ASN A 189 5.50 -19.73 4.79
C ASN A 189 4.53 -20.19 3.71
N ASP A 190 4.42 -21.50 3.45
CA ASP A 190 3.53 -22.02 2.40
C ASP A 190 2.06 -21.71 2.69
N SER A 191 1.63 -21.89 3.95
CA SER A 191 0.25 -21.59 4.36
C SER A 191 -0.09 -20.11 4.23
N ARG A 192 0.83 -19.22 4.62
CA ARG A 192 0.68 -17.76 4.48
C ARG A 192 0.61 -17.39 3.01
N LEU A 193 1.57 -17.84 2.19
CA LEU A 193 1.63 -17.52 0.77
C LEU A 193 0.41 -18.01 0.02
N LYS A 194 -0.14 -19.18 0.38
CA LYS A 194 -1.39 -19.69 -0.20
C LYS A 194 -2.56 -18.74 0.05
N ILE A 195 -2.76 -18.27 1.28
CA ILE A 195 -3.82 -17.32 1.63
C ILE A 195 -3.60 -15.99 0.90
N LEU A 196 -2.37 -15.47 0.94
CA LEU A 196 -2.01 -14.21 0.30
C LEU A 196 -2.14 -14.23 -1.24
N ASN A 197 -2.12 -15.41 -1.85
CA ASN A 197 -2.25 -15.60 -3.29
C ASN A 197 -3.71 -15.49 -3.78
N GLU A 198 -4.69 -15.60 -2.88
CA GLU A 198 -6.12 -15.51 -3.19
C GLU A 198 -6.55 -14.07 -3.57
N SER A 199 -7.84 -13.89 -3.87
CA SER A 199 -8.42 -12.56 -4.10
C SER A 199 -8.22 -11.66 -2.89
N ASN A 200 -8.13 -10.35 -3.10
CA ASN A 200 -7.88 -9.33 -2.08
C ASN A 200 -6.47 -9.39 -1.48
N GLY A 201 -5.62 -10.30 -1.98
CA GLY A 201 -4.25 -10.53 -1.53
C GLY A 201 -3.19 -9.76 -2.31
N ILE A 202 -2.03 -10.39 -2.52
CA ILE A 202 -0.83 -9.73 -3.08
C ILE A 202 -1.03 -9.22 -4.50
N TRP A 203 -1.96 -9.79 -5.28
CA TRP A 203 -2.14 -9.48 -6.70
C TRP A 203 -2.93 -8.21 -7.00
N ASP A 204 -3.71 -7.71 -6.04
CA ASP A 204 -4.59 -6.55 -6.27
C ASP A 204 -3.84 -5.22 -6.15
N CYS A 205 -2.61 -5.25 -5.62
CA CYS A 205 -1.70 -4.11 -5.69
C CYS A 205 -1.40 -3.72 -7.16
N THR A 206 -1.73 -2.48 -7.51
CA THR A 206 -1.50 -1.90 -8.84
C THR A 206 -0.12 -1.29 -9.02
N ARG A 207 0.73 -1.30 -7.98
CA ARG A 207 2.11 -0.79 -7.98
C ARG A 207 2.22 0.72 -8.27
N CYS A 208 1.32 1.52 -7.68
CA CYS A 208 1.32 2.98 -7.82
C CYS A 208 2.39 3.71 -6.98
N MET A 209 3.17 2.98 -6.18
CA MET A 209 4.27 3.47 -5.32
C MET A 209 3.91 4.44 -4.20
N GLN A 210 2.66 4.92 -4.09
CA GLN A 210 2.27 5.91 -3.07
C GLN A 210 2.57 5.45 -1.64
N CYS A 211 2.39 4.16 -1.34
CA CYS A 211 2.70 3.60 -0.03
C CYS A 211 4.19 3.68 0.37
N ILE A 212 5.11 3.78 -0.59
CA ILE A 212 6.53 4.04 -0.35
C ILE A 212 6.72 5.53 -0.04
N GLU A 213 6.23 6.40 -0.93
CA GLU A 213 6.38 7.86 -0.85
C GLU A 213 5.91 8.45 0.48
N VAL A 214 4.79 7.96 1.02
CA VAL A 214 4.20 8.48 2.25
C VAL A 214 4.70 7.77 3.52
N CYS A 215 5.57 6.76 3.41
CA CYS A 215 6.01 5.99 4.57
C CYS A 215 7.03 6.80 5.41
N PRO A 216 6.69 7.21 6.65
CA PRO A 216 7.59 8.02 7.47
C PRO A 216 8.80 7.26 8.02
N LYS A 217 8.84 5.93 7.82
CA LYS A 217 9.88 5.03 8.34
C LYS A 217 10.66 4.31 7.25
N GLY A 218 10.35 4.53 5.98
CA GLY A 218 11.10 3.91 4.88
C GLY A 218 10.91 2.39 4.76
N VAL A 219 9.82 1.82 5.27
CA VAL A 219 9.54 0.35 5.23
C VAL A 219 9.40 -0.19 3.80
N ALA A 220 9.11 0.69 2.84
CA ALA A 220 8.85 0.37 1.43
C ALA A 220 7.82 -0.77 1.21
N PRO A 221 6.53 -0.58 1.60
CA PRO A 221 5.52 -1.65 1.54
C PRO A 221 5.32 -2.29 0.16
N MET A 222 5.44 -1.52 -0.94
CA MET A 222 5.29 -2.04 -2.31
C MET A 222 6.37 -3.08 -2.63
N ASP A 223 7.62 -2.82 -2.24
CA ASP A 223 8.73 -3.76 -2.43
C ASP A 223 8.48 -5.06 -1.66
N ARG A 224 7.90 -4.96 -0.45
CA ARG A 224 7.52 -6.13 0.35
C ARG A 224 6.41 -6.94 -0.31
N ILE A 225 5.42 -6.28 -0.92
CA ILE A 225 4.38 -6.93 -1.72
C ILE A 225 4.99 -7.64 -2.93
N MET A 226 5.96 -7.02 -3.61
CA MET A 226 6.64 -7.63 -4.75
C MET A 226 7.43 -8.86 -4.32
N ALA A 227 8.18 -8.79 -3.22
CA ALA A 227 8.91 -9.93 -2.68
C ALA A 227 7.97 -11.07 -2.25
N LEU A 228 6.76 -10.77 -1.76
CA LEU A 228 5.73 -11.79 -1.50
C LEU A 228 5.23 -12.45 -2.78
N ARG A 229 5.04 -11.69 -3.87
CA ARG A 229 4.68 -12.26 -5.18
C ARG A 229 5.76 -13.20 -5.68
N ASP A 230 7.02 -12.81 -5.61
CA ASP A 230 8.14 -13.63 -6.06
C ASP A 230 8.21 -14.94 -5.24
N LYS A 231 8.15 -14.84 -3.91
CA LYS A 231 8.09 -16.02 -3.02
C LYS A 231 6.89 -16.92 -3.28
N ALA A 232 5.71 -16.36 -3.56
CA ALA A 232 4.53 -17.16 -3.92
C ALA A 232 4.76 -17.93 -5.24
N MET A 233 5.39 -17.30 -6.22
CA MET A 233 5.71 -17.93 -7.51
C MET A 233 6.76 -19.02 -7.38
N GLU A 234 7.79 -18.80 -6.56
CA GLU A 234 8.84 -19.77 -6.21
C GLU A 234 8.27 -20.98 -5.46
N ALA A 235 7.37 -20.73 -4.50
CA ALA A 235 6.62 -21.77 -3.78
C ALA A 235 5.61 -22.53 -4.66
N GLY A 236 5.49 -22.18 -5.94
CA GLY A 236 4.62 -22.90 -6.88
C GLY A 236 3.13 -22.54 -6.78
N GLN A 237 2.78 -21.43 -6.11
CA GLN A 237 1.40 -20.95 -5.93
C GLN A 237 0.83 -20.34 -7.25
N LYS A 238 0.72 -21.15 -8.30
CA LYS A 238 0.44 -20.73 -9.69
C LYS A 238 -1.03 -20.86 -10.12
N SER A 239 -1.93 -21.19 -9.19
CA SER A 239 -3.32 -21.56 -9.47
C SER A 239 -4.31 -20.40 -9.55
N THR A 240 -3.90 -19.16 -9.27
CA THR A 240 -4.80 -17.99 -9.21
C THR A 240 -4.73 -17.15 -10.48
N ASN A 241 -5.69 -16.24 -10.65
CA ASN A 241 -5.72 -15.35 -11.81
C ASN A 241 -4.47 -14.45 -11.85
N GLY A 242 -4.08 -13.89 -10.70
CA GLY A 242 -2.90 -13.03 -10.58
C GLY A 242 -1.60 -13.76 -10.93
N SER A 243 -1.39 -14.95 -10.37
CA SER A 243 -0.20 -15.75 -10.67
C SER A 243 -0.13 -16.19 -12.15
N ARG A 244 -1.28 -16.56 -12.74
CA ARG A 244 -1.37 -16.87 -14.18
C ARG A 244 -1.13 -15.67 -15.05
N HIS A 245 -1.64 -14.49 -14.67
CA HIS A 245 -1.41 -13.24 -15.38
C HIS A 245 0.09 -12.89 -15.40
N ALA A 246 0.77 -12.98 -14.26
CA ALA A 246 2.20 -12.72 -14.15
C ALA A 246 3.02 -13.67 -15.05
N ASN A 247 2.73 -14.99 -15.02
CA ASN A 247 3.36 -15.96 -15.91
C ASN A 247 3.07 -15.66 -17.38
N ALA A 248 1.80 -15.43 -17.73
CA ALA A 248 1.40 -15.16 -19.11
C ALA A 248 2.06 -13.90 -19.68
N PHE A 249 2.22 -12.87 -18.85
CA PHE A 249 2.94 -11.65 -19.19
C PHE A 249 4.43 -11.96 -19.45
N SER A 250 5.09 -12.61 -18.50
CA SER A 250 6.51 -12.98 -18.58
C SER A 250 6.79 -13.84 -19.82
N ASP A 251 6.00 -14.90 -20.04
CA ASP A 251 6.09 -15.79 -21.20
C ASP A 251 5.95 -15.05 -22.52
N SER A 252 5.00 -14.10 -22.58
CA SER A 252 4.79 -13.29 -23.78
C SER A 252 6.01 -12.46 -24.12
N VAL A 253 6.56 -11.76 -23.13
CA VAL A 253 7.75 -10.91 -23.29
C VAL A 253 8.97 -11.77 -23.63
N LYS A 254 9.18 -12.90 -22.96
CA LYS A 254 10.27 -13.85 -23.28
C LYS A 254 10.18 -14.40 -24.70
N HIS A 255 8.96 -14.70 -25.16
CA HIS A 255 8.75 -15.27 -26.49
C HIS A 255 9.03 -14.26 -27.61
N SER A 256 8.50 -13.04 -27.46
CA SER A 256 8.32 -12.10 -28.57
C SER A 256 8.93 -10.71 -28.35
N GLY A 257 9.38 -10.40 -27.14
CA GLY A 257 9.93 -9.11 -26.72
C GLY A 257 8.89 -8.04 -26.35
N TRP A 258 7.60 -8.33 -26.46
CA TRP A 258 6.49 -7.46 -26.04
C TRP A 258 5.24 -8.28 -25.68
N LEU A 259 4.20 -7.61 -25.23
CA LEU A 259 2.98 -8.22 -24.70
C LEU A 259 1.99 -8.58 -25.83
N ASP A 260 1.54 -9.84 -25.87
CA ASP A 260 0.41 -10.29 -26.67
C ASP A 260 -0.88 -9.99 -25.89
N GLU A 261 -1.36 -8.75 -26.02
CA GLU A 261 -2.55 -8.25 -25.33
C GLU A 261 -3.82 -9.05 -25.66
N LEU A 262 -3.86 -9.74 -26.82
CA LEU A 262 -4.99 -10.58 -27.20
C LEU A 262 -5.01 -11.90 -26.42
N LYS A 263 -3.85 -12.54 -26.25
CA LYS A 263 -3.74 -13.82 -25.51
C LYS A 263 -3.66 -13.64 -24.00
N LEU A 264 -3.23 -12.48 -23.52
CA LEU A 264 -3.03 -12.25 -22.09
C LEU A 264 -4.32 -12.49 -21.27
N PRO A 265 -5.49 -11.94 -21.61
CA PRO A 265 -6.73 -12.24 -20.87
C PRO A 265 -7.09 -13.72 -20.90
N LEU A 266 -6.92 -14.39 -22.05
CA LEU A 266 -7.22 -15.82 -22.20
C LEU A 266 -6.36 -16.68 -21.28
N LYS A 267 -5.07 -16.39 -21.20
CA LYS A 267 -4.12 -17.10 -20.32
C LYS A 267 -4.32 -16.76 -18.85
N SER A 268 -4.69 -15.51 -18.53
CA SER A 268 -4.91 -15.06 -17.15
C SER A 268 -6.16 -15.69 -16.54
N PHE A 269 -7.31 -15.50 -17.19
CA PHE A 269 -8.60 -16.02 -16.69
C PHE A 269 -8.79 -17.52 -16.92
N GLY A 270 -8.02 -18.10 -17.84
CA GLY A 270 -8.13 -19.49 -18.26
C GLY A 270 -9.11 -19.64 -19.42
N ILE A 271 -8.70 -20.36 -20.47
CA ILE A 271 -9.47 -20.47 -21.72
C ILE A 271 -10.81 -21.20 -21.54
N PHE A 272 -10.94 -21.99 -20.48
CA PHE A 272 -12.16 -22.73 -20.12
C PHE A 272 -13.10 -21.94 -19.21
N ASN A 273 -12.71 -20.75 -18.74
CA ASN A 273 -13.57 -19.89 -17.92
C ASN A 273 -14.54 -19.09 -18.78
N ILE A 274 -15.57 -19.76 -19.30
CA ILE A 274 -16.55 -19.20 -20.24
C ILE A 274 -17.21 -17.94 -19.68
N LYS A 275 -17.54 -17.92 -18.38
CA LYS A 275 -18.16 -16.76 -17.72
C LYS A 275 -17.26 -15.53 -17.78
N ALA A 276 -15.97 -15.68 -17.45
CA ALA A 276 -15.02 -14.58 -17.55
C ALA A 276 -14.83 -14.12 -19.00
N MET A 277 -14.79 -15.04 -19.97
CA MET A 277 -14.65 -14.71 -21.39
C MET A 277 -15.85 -13.91 -21.92
N ILE A 278 -17.08 -14.29 -21.55
CA ILE A 278 -18.28 -13.52 -21.89
C ILE A 278 -18.21 -12.11 -21.28
N GLY A 279 -17.72 -12.00 -20.05
CA GLY A 279 -17.50 -10.70 -19.38
C GLY A 279 -16.55 -9.76 -20.11
N LEU A 280 -15.63 -10.27 -20.92
CA LEU A 280 -14.68 -9.47 -21.71
C LEU A 280 -15.25 -8.99 -23.06
N ILE A 281 -16.38 -9.53 -23.53
CA ILE A 281 -16.98 -9.17 -24.82
C ILE A 281 -17.29 -7.67 -24.90
N PRO A 282 -17.92 -7.02 -23.90
CA PRO A 282 -18.19 -5.58 -23.96
C PRO A 282 -16.92 -4.74 -24.10
N LEU A 283 -15.83 -5.14 -23.42
CA LEU A 283 -14.53 -4.49 -23.54
C LEU A 283 -13.96 -4.66 -24.96
N GLY A 284 -14.03 -5.87 -25.51
CA GLY A 284 -13.59 -6.16 -26.88
C GLY A 284 -14.34 -5.33 -27.94
N ILE A 285 -15.66 -5.19 -27.78
CA ILE A 285 -16.48 -4.34 -28.67
C ILE A 285 -16.04 -2.88 -28.56
N ARG A 286 -15.89 -2.34 -27.34
CA ARG A 286 -15.42 -0.95 -27.14
C ARG A 286 -14.02 -0.74 -27.71
N ALA A 287 -13.10 -1.69 -27.55
CA ALA A 287 -11.77 -1.61 -28.11
C ALA A 287 -11.81 -1.58 -29.65
N GLN A 288 -12.65 -2.42 -30.28
CA GLN A 288 -12.84 -2.44 -31.72
C GLN A 288 -13.45 -1.13 -32.24
N LEU A 289 -14.49 -0.60 -31.59
CA LEU A 289 -15.15 0.65 -31.98
C LEU A 289 -14.20 1.86 -31.90
N ASN A 290 -13.28 1.86 -30.94
CA ASN A 290 -12.30 2.93 -30.76
C ASN A 290 -10.98 2.70 -31.53
N GLY A 291 -10.90 1.67 -32.39
CA GLY A 291 -9.67 1.36 -33.13
C GLY A 291 -8.50 0.91 -32.24
N LYS A 292 -8.75 0.51 -31.00
CA LYS A 292 -7.76 0.05 -29.99
C LYS A 292 -7.70 -1.47 -29.90
N ARG A 293 -8.08 -2.19 -30.95
CA ARG A 293 -8.05 -3.65 -30.94
C ARG A 293 -6.60 -4.14 -31.08
N PRO A 294 -6.14 -5.06 -30.20
CA PRO A 294 -4.85 -5.70 -30.35
C PRO A 294 -4.70 -6.45 -31.68
N PRO A 295 -3.49 -6.53 -32.25
CA PRO A 295 -3.25 -7.26 -33.49
C PRO A 295 -3.62 -8.75 -33.35
N ILE A 296 -4.31 -9.29 -34.35
CA ILE A 296 -4.71 -10.71 -34.37
C ILE A 296 -3.48 -11.61 -34.52
N PHE A 297 -2.50 -11.16 -35.32
CA PHE A 297 -1.24 -11.85 -35.54
C PHE A 297 -0.15 -11.18 -34.71
N HIS A 298 0.27 -11.88 -33.65
CA HIS A 298 1.36 -11.43 -32.81
C HIS A 298 2.71 -11.59 -33.52
N LYS A 299 3.46 -10.50 -33.68
CA LYS A 299 4.80 -10.50 -34.32
C LYS A 299 5.86 -10.24 -33.26
N SER A 300 7.04 -10.86 -33.35
CA SER A 300 8.14 -10.53 -32.44
C SER A 300 8.83 -9.22 -32.82
N ILE A 301 9.38 -8.50 -31.84
CA ILE A 301 10.20 -7.32 -32.10
C ILE A 301 11.54 -7.70 -32.76
N PRO A 302 12.14 -6.80 -33.55
CA PRO A 302 13.55 -6.94 -33.93
C PRO A 302 14.42 -7.09 -32.68
N GLY A 303 15.23 -8.15 -32.61
CA GLY A 303 16.07 -8.41 -31.43
C GLY A 303 15.41 -9.17 -30.29
N ALA A 304 14.21 -9.76 -30.47
CA ALA A 304 13.57 -10.60 -29.44
C ALA A 304 14.46 -11.76 -28.91
N LYS A 305 15.43 -12.23 -29.70
CA LYS A 305 16.45 -13.19 -29.24
C LYS A 305 17.30 -12.64 -28.08
N ASN A 306 17.61 -11.34 -28.08
CA ASN A 306 18.35 -10.71 -26.99
C ASN A 306 17.50 -10.64 -25.72
N VAL A 307 16.22 -10.34 -25.85
CA VAL A 307 15.27 -10.39 -24.72
C VAL A 307 15.24 -11.81 -24.14
N ARG A 308 15.09 -12.84 -24.99
CA ARG A 308 15.10 -14.23 -24.54
C ARG A 308 16.39 -14.61 -23.80
N LYS A 309 17.55 -14.17 -24.29
CA LYS A 309 18.84 -14.38 -23.60
C LYS A 309 18.87 -13.75 -22.20
N ILE A 310 18.22 -12.61 -22.00
CA ILE A 310 18.12 -11.98 -20.66
C ILE A 310 17.32 -12.89 -19.73
N PHE A 311 16.16 -13.38 -20.18
CA PHE A 311 15.36 -14.35 -19.41
C PHE A 311 16.15 -15.62 -19.09
N ASP A 312 16.79 -16.23 -20.09
CA ASP A 312 17.57 -17.46 -19.91
C ASP A 312 18.73 -17.26 -18.93
N LYS A 313 19.36 -16.06 -18.93
CA LYS A 313 20.41 -15.70 -17.97
C LYS A 313 19.86 -15.61 -16.55
N VAL A 314 18.77 -14.86 -16.35
CA VAL A 314 18.14 -14.69 -15.02
C VAL A 314 17.63 -16.03 -14.47
N GLU A 315 16.97 -16.85 -15.30
CA GLU A 315 16.43 -18.14 -14.88
C GLU A 315 17.51 -19.20 -14.61
N SER A 316 18.68 -19.11 -15.26
CA SER A 316 19.78 -20.05 -15.04
C SER A 316 20.66 -19.72 -13.83
N GLY A 317 20.43 -18.57 -13.18
CA GLY A 317 21.21 -18.12 -12.02
C GLY A 317 22.70 -17.87 -12.32
N LYS A 318 23.06 -17.63 -13.60
CA LYS A 318 24.44 -17.42 -14.09
C LYS A 318 24.67 -16.00 -14.62
#